data_AF-A0A2M9YRY6-F1
#
_entry.id   AF-A0A2M9YRY6-F1
#
_cell.length_a   1.000
_cell.length_b   1.000
_cell.length_c   1.000
_cell.angle_alpha   90.00
_cell.angle_beta   90.00
_cell.angle_gamma   90.00
#
_symmetry.space_group_name_H-M   'P 1'
#
loop_
_entity.id
_entity.type
_entity.pdbx_description
1 polymer ?
#
loop_
_entity_poly.entity_id
_entity_poly.type
_entity_poly.pdbx_seq_one_letter_code
_entity_poly.pdbx_strand_id
1 'polypeptide(L)'
;MQLSTVFSDFILCIVSVFTALQLKNSTSYSKSAGFLGFLLIGIPAGFGTVHFLGITFLDPIYRFTVGLAGFVGVPLIGTGFFHLGIRKLEKNLLYPIAGVLFLIYIIFTYVAVFPLLSTALGGIAMGVAIFACIRKNSGTTKVPALYGILGAILFILAGLVIGTTGSRGPILNVDIFHIVLSVAVYSLGISLKRLS
;
A
#
# COMPACT_ATOMS: atom_id res chain seq x y z
N MET A 1 -0.93 -22.97 12.30
CA MET A 1 -2.10 -22.14 11.94
C MET A 1 -2.23 -21.01 12.93
N GLN A 2 -2.41 -19.78 12.47
CA GLN A 2 -2.56 -18.58 13.30
C GLN A 2 -3.90 -17.91 12.96
N LEU A 3 -4.97 -18.37 13.61
CA LEU A 3 -6.34 -18.05 13.18
C LEU A 3 -6.66 -16.54 13.26
N SER A 4 -6.16 -15.82 14.27
CA SER A 4 -6.31 -14.37 14.34
C SER A 4 -5.68 -13.66 13.14
N THR A 5 -4.52 -14.16 12.69
CA THR A 5 -3.79 -13.61 11.54
C THR A 5 -4.44 -13.94 10.21
N VAL A 6 -5.08 -15.10 10.10
CA VAL A 6 -5.95 -15.42 8.95
C VAL A 6 -7.04 -14.36 8.80
N PHE A 7 -7.75 -14.03 9.89
CA PHE A 7 -8.82 -13.03 9.83
C PHE A 7 -8.30 -11.61 9.58
N SER A 8 -7.22 -11.20 10.25
CA SER A 8 -6.67 -9.85 10.09
C SER A 8 -6.17 -9.61 8.66
N ASP A 9 -5.51 -10.60 8.05
CA ASP A 9 -5.00 -10.52 6.69
C ASP A 9 -6.12 -10.63 5.64
N PHE A 10 -7.16 -11.44 5.92
CA PHE A 10 -8.35 -11.49 5.07
C PHE A 10 -9.10 -10.17 5.04
N ILE A 11 -9.21 -9.48 6.19
CA ILE A 11 -9.77 -8.12 6.26
C ILE A 11 -8.94 -7.16 5.40
N LEU A 12 -7.61 -7.20 5.52
CA LEU A 12 -6.72 -6.37 4.70
C LEU A 12 -6.88 -6.64 3.21
N CYS A 13 -7.01 -7.92 2.82
CA CYS A 13 -7.29 -8.32 1.45
C CYS A 13 -8.59 -7.70 0.93
N ILE A 14 -9.71 -7.91 1.64
CA ILE A 14 -11.01 -7.38 1.25
C ILE A 14 -10.97 -5.85 1.13
N VAL A 15 -10.44 -5.16 2.15
CA VAL A 15 -10.41 -3.70 2.18
C VAL A 15 -9.54 -3.13 1.06
N SER A 16 -8.40 -3.77 0.76
CA SER A 16 -7.49 -3.34 -0.30
C SER A 16 -8.09 -3.56 -1.68
N VAL A 17 -8.68 -4.73 -1.93
CA VAL A 17 -9.38 -5.03 -3.18
C VAL A 17 -10.58 -4.13 -3.37
N PHE A 18 -11.40 -3.94 -2.34
CA PHE A 18 -12.55 -3.04 -2.37
C PHE A 18 -12.11 -1.60 -2.69
N THR A 19 -11.07 -1.12 -2.01
CA THR A 19 -10.47 0.20 -2.27
C THR A 19 -10.00 0.33 -3.72
N ALA A 20 -9.31 -0.69 -4.24
CA ALA A 20 -8.86 -0.69 -5.62
C ALA A 20 -10.05 -0.62 -6.59
N LEU A 21 -11.07 -1.45 -6.41
CA LEU A 21 -12.26 -1.49 -7.27
C LEU A 21 -12.99 -0.15 -7.33
N GLN A 22 -12.98 0.64 -6.24
CA GLN A 22 -13.54 2.00 -6.25
C GLN A 22 -12.78 3.00 -7.15
N LEU A 23 -11.55 2.68 -7.54
CA LEU A 23 -10.69 3.47 -8.43
C LEU A 23 -10.63 2.92 -9.86
N LYS A 24 -11.30 1.79 -10.13
CA LYS A 24 -11.35 1.13 -11.44
C LYS A 24 -11.93 2.04 -12.52
N ASN A 25 -11.56 1.79 -13.79
CA ASN A 25 -12.12 2.44 -14.98
C ASN A 25 -11.95 3.96 -15.04
N SER A 26 -10.95 4.51 -14.35
CA SER A 26 -10.64 5.93 -14.47
C SER A 26 -9.66 6.22 -15.59
N THR A 27 -9.85 7.35 -16.27
CA THR A 27 -8.87 7.92 -17.20
C THR A 27 -7.72 8.64 -16.48
N SER A 28 -7.86 8.95 -15.18
CA SER A 28 -6.89 9.68 -14.37
C SER A 28 -5.70 8.81 -13.96
N TYR A 29 -4.47 9.30 -14.19
CA TYR A 29 -3.23 8.65 -13.75
C TYR A 29 -3.30 8.29 -12.26
N SER A 30 -3.77 9.22 -11.42
CA SER A 30 -3.84 9.05 -9.97
C SER A 30 -4.70 7.85 -9.55
N LYS A 31 -5.89 7.73 -10.13
CA LYS A 31 -6.80 6.60 -9.85
C LYS A 31 -6.26 5.29 -10.41
N SER A 32 -5.64 5.30 -11.60
CA SER A 32 -5.00 4.10 -12.16
C SER A 32 -3.81 3.62 -11.32
N ALA A 33 -2.96 4.53 -10.86
CA ALA A 33 -1.84 4.23 -9.97
C ALA A 33 -2.32 3.68 -8.63
N GLY A 34 -3.35 4.31 -8.04
CA GLY A 34 -4.01 3.81 -6.84
C GLY A 34 -4.63 2.42 -7.03
N PHE A 35 -5.35 2.19 -8.13
CA PHE A 35 -5.93 0.88 -8.45
C PHE A 35 -4.88 -0.24 -8.45
N LEU A 36 -3.77 -0.05 -9.17
CA LEU A 36 -2.68 -1.03 -9.19
C LEU A 36 -2.02 -1.17 -7.82
N GLY A 37 -1.76 -0.04 -7.15
CA GLY A 37 -1.10 -0.02 -5.85
C GLY A 37 -1.87 -0.78 -4.77
N PHE A 38 -3.19 -0.54 -4.67
CA PHE A 38 -4.03 -1.23 -3.69
C PHE A 38 -4.30 -2.70 -4.05
N LEU A 39 -4.38 -3.07 -5.34
CA LEU A 39 -4.42 -4.49 -5.72
C LEU A 39 -3.13 -5.21 -5.33
N LEU A 40 -1.97 -4.57 -5.50
CA LEU A 40 -0.68 -5.12 -5.10
C LEU A 40 -0.53 -5.24 -3.58
N ILE A 41 -1.39 -4.63 -2.78
CA ILE A 41 -1.50 -4.91 -1.32
C ILE A 41 -2.51 -6.03 -1.06
N GLY A 42 -3.66 -6.02 -1.74
CA GLY A 42 -4.73 -6.99 -1.51
C GLY A 42 -4.36 -8.42 -1.91
N ILE A 43 -3.70 -8.61 -3.05
CA ILE A 43 -3.29 -9.93 -3.55
C ILE A 43 -2.37 -10.65 -2.53
N PRO A 44 -1.27 -10.05 -2.05
CA PRO A 44 -0.42 -10.71 -1.05
C PRO A 44 -1.13 -10.95 0.28
N ALA A 45 -2.05 -10.08 0.71
CA ALA A 45 -2.86 -10.33 1.91
C ALA A 45 -3.82 -11.54 1.72
N GLY A 46 -4.33 -11.74 0.50
CA GLY A 46 -5.07 -12.96 0.15
C GLY A 46 -4.20 -14.22 0.23
N PHE A 47 -2.97 -14.16 -0.29
CA PHE A 47 -2.02 -15.26 -0.14
C PHE A 47 -1.56 -15.47 1.31
N GLY A 48 -1.39 -14.40 2.08
CA GLY A 48 -1.02 -14.49 3.48
C GLY A 48 -2.14 -15.12 4.33
N THR A 49 -3.41 -14.87 4.00
CA THR A 49 -4.55 -15.60 4.59
C THR A 49 -4.38 -17.12 4.43
N VAL A 50 -4.00 -17.58 3.23
CA VAL A 50 -3.74 -19.00 2.92
C VAL A 50 -2.49 -19.52 3.66
N HIS A 51 -1.43 -18.73 3.72
CA HIS A 51 -0.22 -19.03 4.47
C HIS A 51 -0.52 -19.24 5.98
N PHE A 52 -1.22 -18.31 6.61
CA PHE A 52 -1.54 -18.37 8.05
C PHE A 52 -2.56 -19.46 8.40
N LEU A 53 -3.35 -19.92 7.42
CA LEU A 53 -4.17 -21.13 7.51
C LEU A 53 -3.32 -22.42 7.62
N GLY A 54 -2.04 -22.35 7.27
CA GLY A 54 -1.10 -23.48 7.31
C GLY A 54 -0.87 -24.15 5.95
N ILE A 55 -1.39 -23.56 4.86
CA ILE A 55 -1.18 -24.07 3.50
C ILE A 55 0.07 -23.39 2.93
N THR A 56 1.22 -24.05 3.06
CA THR A 56 2.54 -23.45 2.75
C THR A 56 3.03 -23.69 1.32
N PHE A 57 2.31 -24.48 0.51
CA PHE A 57 2.67 -24.74 -0.88
C PHE A 57 2.78 -23.46 -1.73
N LEU A 58 2.04 -22.40 -1.36
CA LEU A 58 2.05 -21.12 -2.06
C LEU A 58 3.04 -20.09 -1.47
N ASP A 59 3.86 -20.47 -0.48
CA ASP A 59 4.80 -19.56 0.19
C ASP A 59 5.75 -18.80 -0.75
N PRO A 60 6.31 -19.42 -1.82
CA PRO A 60 7.15 -18.68 -2.76
C PRO A 60 6.38 -17.55 -3.46
N ILE A 61 5.12 -17.79 -3.82
CA ILE A 61 4.24 -16.81 -4.47
C ILE A 61 3.84 -15.73 -3.47
N TYR A 62 3.48 -16.12 -2.25
CA TYR A 62 3.19 -15.20 -1.15
C TYR A 62 4.35 -14.24 -0.91
N ARG A 63 5.56 -14.76 -0.70
CA ARG A 63 6.76 -13.93 -0.43
C ARG A 63 7.10 -13.00 -1.60
N PHE A 64 6.97 -13.51 -2.83
CA PHE A 64 7.17 -12.70 -4.03
C PHE A 64 6.15 -11.55 -4.11
N THR A 65 4.87 -11.83 -3.90
CA THR A 65 3.81 -10.82 -3.96
C THR A 65 3.89 -9.81 -2.81
N VAL A 66 4.34 -10.20 -1.62
CA VAL A 66 4.64 -9.27 -0.51
C VAL A 66 5.76 -8.30 -0.90
N GLY A 67 6.81 -8.81 -1.53
CA GLY A 67 7.89 -7.98 -2.09
C GLY A 67 7.36 -6.99 -3.13
N LEU A 68 6.53 -7.45 -4.07
CA LEU A 68 5.88 -6.58 -5.06
C LEU A 68 5.03 -5.48 -4.41
N ALA A 69 4.30 -5.77 -3.34
CA ALA A 69 3.52 -4.78 -2.61
C ALA A 69 4.42 -3.63 -2.13
N GLY A 70 5.53 -3.99 -1.46
CA GLY A 70 6.44 -3.02 -0.86
C GLY A 70 7.23 -2.19 -1.87
N PHE A 71 7.73 -2.81 -2.94
CA PHE A 71 8.58 -2.13 -3.93
C PHE A 71 7.80 -1.46 -5.05
N VAL A 72 6.61 -1.96 -5.39
CA VAL A 72 5.83 -1.48 -6.54
C VAL A 72 4.50 -0.91 -6.08
N GLY A 73 3.74 -1.65 -5.28
CA GLY A 73 2.40 -1.25 -4.85
C GLY A 73 2.37 0.08 -4.10
N VAL A 74 3.14 0.18 -3.00
CA VAL A 74 3.18 1.38 -2.15
C VAL A 74 3.74 2.59 -2.91
N PRO A 75 4.86 2.48 -3.66
CA PRO A 75 5.35 3.62 -4.44
C PRO A 75 4.38 4.08 -5.53
N LEU A 76 3.64 3.18 -6.18
CA LEU A 76 2.61 3.56 -7.15
C LEU A 76 1.52 4.42 -6.52
N ILE A 77 1.05 4.08 -5.30
CA ILE A 77 0.13 4.93 -4.53
C ILE A 77 0.74 6.33 -4.34
N GLY A 78 2.01 6.40 -3.95
CA GLY A 78 2.76 7.65 -3.83
C GLY A 78 2.80 8.47 -5.12
N THR A 79 3.03 7.83 -6.27
CA THR A 79 2.98 8.53 -7.57
C THR A 79 1.59 9.05 -7.93
N GLY A 80 0.53 8.36 -7.46
CA GLY A 80 -0.84 8.84 -7.60
C GLY A 80 -1.04 10.18 -6.88
N PHE A 81 -0.58 10.27 -5.63
CA PHE A 81 -0.60 11.54 -4.88
C PHE A 81 0.34 12.60 -5.47
N PHE A 82 1.52 12.22 -5.96
CA PHE A 82 2.42 13.12 -6.67
C PHE A 82 1.73 13.80 -7.85
N HIS A 83 0.99 13.03 -8.65
CA HIS A 83 0.19 13.53 -9.77
C HIS A 83 -0.89 14.54 -9.34
N LEU A 84 -1.46 14.37 -8.15
CA LEU A 84 -2.52 15.25 -7.64
C LEU A 84 -2.01 16.58 -7.09
N GLY A 85 -0.99 16.53 -6.24
CA GLY A 85 -0.58 17.68 -5.44
C GLY A 85 0.70 18.36 -5.90
N ILE A 86 1.54 17.71 -6.71
CA ILE A 86 2.90 18.18 -7.00
C ILE A 86 3.07 18.51 -8.47
N ARG A 87 3.00 17.51 -9.36
CA ARG A 87 3.19 17.69 -10.80
C ARG A 87 2.38 16.65 -11.56
N LYS A 88 1.65 17.11 -12.58
CA LYS A 88 0.90 16.22 -13.48
C LYS A 88 1.86 15.33 -14.26
N LEU A 89 1.65 14.02 -14.13
CA LEU A 89 2.32 12.98 -14.90
C LEU A 89 1.48 12.57 -16.11
N GLU A 90 2.14 12.26 -17.22
CA GLU A 90 1.51 11.69 -18.39
C GLU A 90 1.03 10.24 -18.13
N LYS A 91 -0.07 9.85 -18.76
CA LYS A 91 -0.71 8.54 -18.51
C LYS A 91 0.14 7.35 -18.96
N ASN A 92 0.87 7.52 -20.07
CA ASN A 92 1.83 6.55 -20.62
C ASN A 92 2.98 6.23 -19.65
N LEU A 93 3.30 7.09 -18.68
CA LEU A 93 4.40 6.88 -17.74
C LEU A 93 4.09 5.87 -16.63
N LEU A 94 2.81 5.50 -16.42
CA LEU A 94 2.43 4.61 -15.33
C LEU A 94 3.12 3.24 -15.43
N TYR A 95 3.07 2.60 -16.61
CA TYR A 95 3.66 1.28 -16.82
C TYR A 95 5.19 1.30 -16.87
N PRO A 96 5.86 2.28 -17.51
CA PRO A 96 7.31 2.45 -17.38
C PRO A 96 7.76 2.62 -15.92
N ILE A 97 7.07 3.44 -15.12
CA ILE A 97 7.38 3.61 -13.70
C ILE A 97 7.21 2.28 -12.94
N ALA A 98 6.09 1.59 -13.15
CA ALA A 98 5.86 0.28 -12.54
C ALA A 98 6.93 -0.75 -12.96
N GLY A 99 7.36 -0.73 -14.22
CA GLY A 99 8.43 -1.58 -14.76
C GLY A 99 9.78 -1.29 -14.12
N VAL A 100 10.14 -0.01 -13.94
CA VAL A 100 11.37 0.37 -13.24
C VAL A 100 11.33 -0.07 -11.77
N LEU A 101 10.21 0.15 -11.07
CA LEU A 101 10.03 -0.30 -9.69
C LEU A 101 10.11 -1.83 -9.58
N PHE A 102 9.57 -2.56 -10.57
CA PHE A 102 9.69 -4.01 -10.65
C PHE A 102 11.14 -4.46 -10.87
N LEU A 103 11.88 -3.81 -11.78
CA LEU A 103 13.30 -4.12 -11.97
C LEU A 103 14.11 -3.85 -10.70
N ILE A 104 13.84 -2.73 -10.00
CA ILE A 104 14.43 -2.43 -8.70
C ILE A 104 14.12 -3.55 -7.70
N TYR A 105 12.87 -4.01 -7.63
CA TYR A 105 12.50 -5.15 -6.78
C TYR A 105 13.35 -6.39 -7.08
N ILE A 106 13.45 -6.79 -8.35
CA ILE A 106 14.22 -7.98 -8.75
C ILE A 106 15.70 -7.83 -8.38
N ILE A 107 16.32 -6.69 -8.71
CA ILE A 107 17.74 -6.44 -8.44
C ILE A 107 18.01 -6.45 -6.95
N PHE A 108 17.26 -5.67 -6.17
CA PHE A 108 17.56 -5.47 -4.74
C PHE A 108 16.99 -6.57 -3.82
N THR A 109 16.26 -7.54 -4.37
CA THR A 109 15.83 -8.74 -3.64
C THR A 109 16.71 -9.95 -3.94
N TYR A 110 17.18 -10.10 -5.19
CA TYR A 110 17.85 -11.34 -5.62
C TYR A 110 19.33 -11.16 -6.02
N VAL A 111 19.79 -9.95 -6.29
CA VAL A 111 21.16 -9.69 -6.76
C VAL A 111 21.96 -8.86 -5.74
N ALA A 112 21.45 -7.69 -5.38
CA ALA A 112 22.09 -6.75 -4.47
C ALA A 112 21.18 -6.49 -3.26
N VAL A 113 21.08 -7.47 -2.37
CA VAL A 113 20.10 -7.46 -1.26
C VAL A 113 20.23 -6.20 -0.41
N PHE A 114 19.22 -5.34 -0.46
CA PHE A 114 19.14 -4.14 0.38
C PHE A 114 17.82 -4.10 1.16
N PRO A 115 17.79 -4.66 2.39
CA PRO A 115 16.54 -4.89 3.13
C PRO A 115 15.73 -3.63 3.47
N LEU A 116 16.40 -2.48 3.57
CA LEU A 116 15.77 -1.21 3.95
C LEU A 116 15.14 -0.46 2.76
N LEU A 117 15.36 -0.92 1.53
CA LEU A 117 14.91 -0.19 0.34
C LEU A 117 13.38 -0.11 0.25
N SER A 118 12.67 -1.19 0.54
CA SER A 118 11.19 -1.19 0.51
C SER A 118 10.62 -0.22 1.55
N THR A 119 11.21 -0.18 2.75
CA THR A 119 10.85 0.75 3.82
C THR A 119 11.12 2.19 3.40
N ALA A 120 12.27 2.48 2.80
CA ALA A 120 12.62 3.81 2.30
C ALA A 120 11.66 4.27 1.20
N LEU A 121 11.37 3.41 0.22
CA LEU A 121 10.41 3.68 -0.86
C LEU A 121 9.01 3.93 -0.31
N GLY A 122 8.56 3.12 0.65
CA GLY A 122 7.28 3.32 1.35
C GLY A 122 7.23 4.63 2.12
N GLY A 123 8.29 4.97 2.85
CA GLY A 123 8.41 6.23 3.58
C GLY A 123 8.37 7.45 2.67
N ILE A 124 9.10 7.42 1.55
CA ILE A 124 9.07 8.47 0.52
C ILE A 124 7.65 8.60 -0.07
N ALA A 125 7.02 7.48 -0.42
CA ALA A 125 5.67 7.47 -0.99
C ALA A 125 4.64 8.10 -0.03
N MET A 126 4.71 7.77 1.27
CA MET A 126 3.81 8.35 2.27
C MET A 126 4.13 9.82 2.56
N GLY A 127 5.41 10.21 2.56
CA GLY A 127 5.81 11.63 2.65
C GLY A 127 5.27 12.46 1.49
N VAL A 128 5.34 11.93 0.26
CA VAL A 128 4.73 12.53 -0.93
C VAL A 128 3.21 12.63 -0.79
N ALA A 129 2.55 11.59 -0.27
CA ALA A 129 1.11 11.61 -0.03
C ALA A 129 0.70 12.71 0.95
N ILE A 130 1.42 12.86 2.07
CA ILE A 130 1.19 13.92 3.06
C ILE A 130 1.37 15.29 2.41
N PHE A 131 2.49 15.53 1.74
CA PHE A 131 2.77 16.82 1.10
C PHE A 131 1.73 17.18 0.04
N ALA A 132 1.34 16.22 -0.80
CA ALA A 132 0.30 16.41 -1.81
C ALA A 132 -1.06 16.75 -1.18
N CYS A 133 -1.41 16.10 -0.07
CA CYS A 133 -2.66 16.38 0.65
C CYS A 133 -2.63 17.75 1.32
N ILE A 134 -1.52 18.17 1.93
CA ILE A 134 -1.37 19.51 2.51
C ILE A 134 -1.61 20.59 1.44
N ARG A 135 -1.04 20.43 0.24
CA ARG A 135 -1.26 21.38 -0.88
C ARG A 135 -2.71 21.40 -1.37
N LYS A 136 -3.47 20.33 -1.17
CA LYS A 136 -4.89 20.21 -1.55
C LYS A 136 -5.83 20.48 -0.38
N ASN A 137 -5.33 20.91 0.77
CA ASN A 137 -6.12 21.12 1.98
C ASN A 137 -6.82 22.48 1.99
N SER A 138 -7.75 22.71 1.06
CA SER A 138 -8.47 23.98 0.91
C SER A 138 -9.92 23.77 0.50
N GLY A 139 -10.85 24.54 1.06
CA GLY A 139 -12.26 24.54 0.64
C GLY A 139 -12.89 23.14 0.64
N THR A 140 -13.46 22.75 -0.50
CA THR A 140 -14.18 21.48 -0.70
C THR A 140 -13.30 20.23 -0.66
N THR A 141 -11.97 20.37 -0.83
CA THR A 141 -11.01 19.24 -0.83
C THR A 141 -10.40 18.96 0.54
N LYS A 142 -10.75 19.75 1.58
CA LYS A 142 -10.25 19.62 2.95
C LYS A 142 -10.47 18.23 3.55
N VAL A 143 -11.72 17.73 3.53
CA VAL A 143 -12.05 16.42 4.12
C VAL A 143 -11.28 15.29 3.41
N PRO A 144 -11.31 15.17 2.06
CA PRO A 144 -10.48 14.18 1.35
C PRO A 144 -8.98 14.27 1.64
N ALA A 145 -8.42 15.48 1.77
CA ALA A 145 -7.01 15.67 2.09
C ALA A 145 -6.66 15.15 3.50
N LEU A 146 -7.54 15.38 4.49
CA LEU A 146 -7.34 14.85 5.85
C LEU A 146 -7.36 13.31 5.90
N TYR A 147 -8.22 12.66 5.10
CA TYR A 147 -8.18 11.19 4.94
C TYR A 147 -6.83 10.71 4.37
N GLY A 148 -6.26 11.45 3.43
CA GLY A 148 -4.96 11.10 2.85
C GLY A 148 -3.82 11.24 3.85
N ILE A 149 -3.81 12.32 4.64
CA ILE A 149 -2.84 12.54 5.72
C ILE A 149 -2.98 11.46 6.80
N LEU A 150 -4.20 11.20 7.27
CA LEU A 150 -4.48 10.16 8.25
C LEU A 150 -4.01 8.79 7.74
N GLY A 151 -4.37 8.44 6.51
CA GLY A 151 -3.99 7.18 5.90
C GLY A 151 -2.46 7.02 5.80
N ALA A 152 -1.75 8.07 5.39
CA ALA A 152 -0.29 8.04 5.30
C ALA A 152 0.38 7.90 6.66
N ILE A 153 -0.11 8.60 7.69
CA ILE A 153 0.40 8.47 9.06
C ILE A 153 0.16 7.06 9.60
N LEU A 154 -1.04 6.51 9.44
CA LEU A 154 -1.35 5.15 9.87
C LEU A 154 -0.48 4.12 9.14
N PHE A 155 -0.21 4.32 7.86
CA PHE A 155 0.69 3.47 7.07
C PHE A 155 2.11 3.47 7.66
N ILE A 156 2.65 4.66 7.95
CA ILE A 156 3.99 4.82 8.57
C ILE A 156 4.02 4.16 9.95
N LEU A 157 2.99 4.37 10.79
CA LEU A 157 2.90 3.77 12.11
C LEU A 157 2.81 2.24 12.06
N ALA A 158 2.04 1.69 11.13
CA ALA A 158 1.98 0.25 10.89
C ALA A 158 3.37 -0.29 10.53
N GLY A 159 4.03 0.31 9.55
CA GLY A 159 5.32 -0.17 9.04
C GLY A 159 6.50 -0.01 10.00
N LEU A 160 6.61 1.13 10.70
CA LEU A 160 7.79 1.47 11.50
C LEU A 160 7.64 1.19 13.01
N VAL A 161 6.42 1.34 13.55
CA VAL A 161 6.20 1.30 15.01
C VAL A 161 5.57 -0.02 15.45
N ILE A 162 4.63 -0.55 14.66
CA ILE A 162 3.96 -1.80 14.99
C ILE A 162 4.82 -2.97 14.55
N GLY A 163 5.27 -2.98 13.29
CA GLY A 163 6.03 -4.07 12.71
C GLY A 163 5.25 -5.39 12.67
N THR A 164 5.86 -6.46 12.17
CA THR A 164 5.22 -7.77 12.04
C THR A 164 5.71 -8.80 13.06
N THR A 165 6.72 -8.46 13.86
CA THR A 165 7.37 -9.38 14.81
C THR A 165 6.94 -9.13 16.25
N GLY A 166 6.74 -10.21 17.02
CA GLY A 166 6.42 -10.15 18.45
C GLY A 166 4.93 -10.00 18.76
N SER A 167 4.62 -9.76 20.03
CA SER A 167 3.26 -9.58 20.54
C SER A 167 3.18 -8.41 21.52
N ARG A 168 2.00 -7.81 21.64
CA ARG A 168 1.65 -6.84 22.69
C ARG A 168 0.59 -7.49 23.58
N GLY A 169 1.04 -8.22 24.60
CA GLY A 169 0.16 -9.04 25.42
C GLY A 169 -0.42 -10.22 24.63
N PRO A 170 -1.75 -10.45 24.62
CA PRO A 170 -2.36 -11.58 23.92
C PRO A 170 -2.48 -11.38 22.40
N ILE A 171 -2.21 -10.18 21.87
CA ILE A 171 -2.39 -9.85 20.46
C ILE A 171 -1.04 -9.85 19.73
N LEU A 172 -0.97 -10.53 18.59
CA LEU A 172 0.22 -10.55 17.75
C LEU A 172 0.38 -9.20 17.03
N ASN A 173 1.63 -8.70 16.92
CA ASN A 173 1.89 -7.43 16.23
C ASN A 173 1.47 -7.46 14.77
N VAL A 174 1.60 -8.62 14.11
CA VAL A 174 1.12 -8.84 12.73
C VAL A 174 -0.38 -8.59 12.58
N ASP A 175 -1.18 -8.91 13.60
CA ASP A 175 -2.63 -8.67 13.56
C ASP A 175 -2.95 -7.17 13.64
N ILE A 176 -2.29 -6.48 14.58
CA ILE A 176 -2.41 -5.02 14.73
C ILE A 176 -1.95 -4.33 13.44
N PHE A 177 -0.86 -4.82 12.85
CA PHE A 177 -0.32 -4.32 11.59
C PHE A 177 -1.37 -4.41 10.46
N HIS A 178 -1.98 -5.58 10.23
CA HIS A 178 -2.97 -5.75 9.16
C HIS A 178 -4.21 -4.87 9.37
N ILE A 179 -4.70 -4.76 10.61
CA ILE A 179 -5.88 -3.93 10.90
C ILE A 179 -5.58 -2.44 10.70
N VAL A 180 -4.45 -1.94 11.22
CA VAL A 180 -4.07 -0.53 11.02
C VAL A 180 -3.81 -0.24 9.55
N LEU A 181 -3.16 -1.16 8.83
CA LEU A 181 -2.92 -1.03 7.40
C LEU A 181 -4.22 -1.03 6.59
N SER A 182 -5.23 -1.80 7.02
CA SER A 182 -6.56 -1.79 6.39
C SER A 182 -7.21 -0.41 6.47
N VAL A 183 -7.17 0.21 7.65
CA VAL A 183 -7.69 1.57 7.86
C VAL A 183 -6.88 2.59 7.04
N ALA A 184 -5.55 2.43 6.98
CA ALA A 184 -4.68 3.27 6.19
C ALA A 184 -5.02 3.20 4.69
N VAL A 185 -5.14 1.99 4.15
CA VAL A 185 -5.48 1.73 2.74
C VAL A 185 -6.83 2.33 2.38
N TYR A 186 -7.86 2.10 3.20
CA TYR A 186 -9.17 2.70 2.97
C TYR A 186 -9.11 4.23 2.94
N SER A 187 -8.42 4.83 3.90
CA SER A 187 -8.30 6.29 4.02
C SER A 187 -7.57 6.91 2.83
N LEU A 188 -6.45 6.30 2.40
CA LEU A 188 -5.71 6.71 1.20
C LEU A 188 -6.56 6.54 -0.06
N GLY A 189 -7.33 5.46 -0.16
CA GLY A 189 -8.25 5.18 -1.25
C GLY A 189 -9.33 6.24 -1.42
N ILE A 190 -10.03 6.58 -0.32
CA ILE A 190 -11.05 7.64 -0.31
C ILE A 190 -10.43 8.99 -0.69
N SER A 191 -9.23 9.29 -0.20
CA SER A 191 -8.51 10.50 -0.55
C SER A 191 -8.22 10.57 -2.05
N LEU A 192 -7.59 9.54 -2.62
CA LEU A 192 -7.32 9.46 -4.06
C LEU A 192 -8.60 9.56 -4.90
N LYS A 193 -9.66 8.87 -4.49
CA LYS A 193 -10.95 8.88 -5.22
C LYS A 193 -11.54 10.27 -5.34
N ARG A 194 -11.50 11.06 -4.25
CA ARG A 194 -12.16 12.36 -4.12
C ARG A 194 -11.29 13.56 -4.50
N LEU A 195 -9.97 13.42 -4.46
CA LEU A 195 -9.04 14.48 -4.88
C LEU A 195 -8.70 14.45 -6.38
N SER A 196 -9.01 13.36 -7.06
CA SER A 196 -8.66 13.10 -8.47
C SER A 196 -9.79 13.37 -9.46
#